data_AF-A0A7J9W3N1-F1
#
_entry.id   AF-A0A7J9W3N1-F1
#
_cell.length_a   1.000
_cell.length_b   1.000
_cell.length_c   1.000
_cell.angle_alpha   90.00
_cell.angle_beta   90.00
_cell.angle_gamma   90.00
#
_symmetry.space_group_name_H-M   'P 1'
#
loop_
_entity.id
_entity.type
_entity.pdbx_description
1 polymer ?
#
loop_
_entity_poly.entity_id
_entity_poly.type
_entity_poly.pdbx_seq_one_letter_code
_entity_poly.pdbx_strand_id
1 'polypeptide(L)'
;MDTLSPVVADAFRLLQTDLYEYLDEAEFVASRCGEWSEEDVDTARELIPDLVVVIRGVLGEHGPQPAGDCRICTVPWPCPVVTTIHALLKDPEHHFTLLLRRATDAD
;
A
#
# COMPACT_ATOMS: atom_id res chain seq x y z
N MET A 1 -13.92 23.97 -2.46
CA MET A 1 -13.86 22.50 -2.56
C MET A 1 -13.99 22.19 -4.03
N ASP A 2 -12.86 22.04 -4.72
CA ASP A 2 -12.87 21.67 -6.13
C ASP A 2 -13.36 20.24 -6.23
N THR A 3 -14.56 20.07 -6.77
CA THR A 3 -15.13 18.76 -7.04
C THR A 3 -14.31 18.15 -8.17
N LEU A 4 -13.66 17.01 -7.92
CA LEU A 4 -12.93 16.28 -8.95
C LEU A 4 -13.87 16.05 -10.14
N SER A 5 -13.35 16.28 -11.35
CA SER A 5 -14.09 15.96 -12.57
C SER A 5 -14.54 14.49 -12.53
N PRO A 6 -15.77 14.16 -12.97
CA PRO A 6 -16.26 12.77 -12.97
C PRO A 6 -15.29 11.78 -13.62
N VAL A 7 -14.57 12.20 -14.67
CA VAL A 7 -13.57 11.38 -15.36
C VAL A 7 -12.37 11.07 -14.46
N VAL A 8 -11.93 12.05 -13.66
CA VAL A 8 -10.81 11.87 -12.73
C VAL A 8 -11.24 10.97 -11.57
N ALA A 9 -12.44 11.15 -11.03
CA ALA A 9 -12.98 10.29 -9.99
C ALA A 9 -13.09 8.84 -10.45
N ASP A 10 -13.55 8.60 -11.68
CA ASP A 10 -13.64 7.26 -12.24
C ASP A 10 -12.27 6.62 -12.47
N ALA A 11 -11.29 7.37 -12.98
CA ALA A 11 -9.92 6.90 -13.11
C ALA A 11 -9.29 6.52 -11.75
N PHE A 12 -9.54 7.33 -10.70
CA PHE A 12 -9.10 7.01 -9.35
C PHE A 12 -9.74 5.72 -8.82
N ARG A 13 -11.03 5.53 -9.06
CA ARG A 13 -11.75 4.32 -8.65
C ARG A 13 -11.20 3.08 -9.35
N LEU A 14 -10.96 3.15 -10.66
CA LEU A 14 -10.37 2.05 -11.42
C LEU A 14 -8.98 1.68 -10.90
N LEU A 15 -8.11 2.66 -10.72
CA LEU A 15 -6.79 2.44 -10.13
C LEU A 15 -6.89 1.80 -8.74
N GLN A 16 -7.82 2.25 -7.91
CA GLN A 16 -8.04 1.70 -6.59
C GLN A 16 -8.53 0.25 -6.65
N THR A 17 -9.45 -0.07 -7.55
CA THR A 17 -9.94 -1.44 -7.77
C THR A 17 -8.80 -2.36 -8.18
N ASP A 18 -8.01 -1.98 -9.19
CA ASP A 18 -6.90 -2.80 -9.68
C ASP A 18 -5.87 -3.09 -8.57
N LEU A 19 -5.58 -2.09 -7.73
CA LEU A 19 -4.68 -2.25 -6.58
C LEU A 19 -5.25 -3.20 -5.52
N TYR A 20 -6.55 -3.15 -5.25
CA TYR A 20 -7.18 -4.07 -4.30
C TYR A 20 -7.25 -5.50 -4.82
N GLU A 21 -7.56 -5.70 -6.10
CA GLU A 21 -7.58 -7.04 -6.70
C GLU A 21 -6.22 -7.75 -6.54
N TYR A 22 -5.12 -7.02 -6.74
CA TYR A 22 -3.77 -7.57 -6.55
C TYR A 22 -3.45 -7.94 -5.09
N LEU A 23 -3.96 -7.17 -4.13
CA LEU A 23 -3.79 -7.46 -2.70
C LEU A 23 -4.70 -8.62 -2.23
N ASP A 24 -5.92 -8.68 -2.74
CA ASP A 24 -6.89 -9.74 -2.45
C ASP A 24 -6.39 -11.10 -2.95
N GLU A 25 -5.69 -11.14 -4.09
CA GLU A 25 -5.05 -12.36 -4.60
C GLU A 25 -3.97 -12.87 -3.63
N ALA A 26 -3.11 -11.97 -3.14
CA ALA A 26 -2.09 -12.32 -2.16
C ALA A 26 -2.70 -12.78 -0.82
N GLU A 27 -3.77 -12.12 -0.36
CA GLU A 27 -4.50 -12.51 0.84
C GLU A 27 -5.20 -13.87 0.68
N PHE A 28 -5.77 -14.14 -0.49
CA PHE A 28 -6.43 -15.41 -0.81
C PHE A 28 -5.46 -16.59 -0.70
N VAL A 29 -4.25 -16.47 -1.27
CA VAL A 29 -3.21 -17.50 -1.16
C VAL A 29 -2.78 -17.68 0.31
N ALA A 30 -2.60 -16.58 1.03
CA ALA A 30 -2.13 -16.61 2.43
C ALA A 30 -3.17 -17.17 3.43
N SER A 31 -4.46 -16.98 3.17
CA SER A 31 -5.56 -17.34 4.09
C SER A 31 -6.10 -18.77 3.89
N ARG A 32 -5.60 -19.53 2.91
CA ARG A 32 -6.02 -20.92 2.70
C ARG A 32 -5.79 -21.78 3.95
N CYS A 33 -6.85 -22.47 4.36
CA CYS A 33 -6.78 -23.47 5.43
C CYS A 33 -6.37 -24.82 4.84
N GLY A 34 -5.13 -25.27 5.10
CA GLY A 34 -4.61 -26.56 4.62
C GLY A 34 -3.12 -26.49 4.25
N GLU A 35 -2.57 -27.58 3.72
CA GLU A 35 -1.26 -27.55 3.08
C GLU A 35 -1.36 -26.81 1.74
N TRP A 36 -0.40 -25.93 1.46
CA TRP A 36 -0.31 -25.23 0.18
C TRP A 36 -0.05 -26.22 -0.95
N SER A 37 -0.78 -26.11 -2.05
CA SER A 37 -0.45 -26.83 -3.27
C SER A 37 0.85 -26.29 -3.89
N GLU A 38 1.42 -27.01 -4.87
CA GLU A 38 2.53 -26.48 -5.66
C GLU A 38 2.15 -25.17 -6.39
N GLU A 39 0.90 -25.09 -6.86
CA GLU A 39 0.34 -23.88 -7.47
C GLU A 39 0.30 -22.71 -6.46
N ASP A 40 -0.16 -22.93 -5.23
CA ASP A 40 -0.16 -21.88 -4.19
C ASP A 40 1.25 -21.38 -3.89
N VAL A 41 2.24 -22.28 -3.85
CA VAL A 41 3.65 -21.94 -3.64
C VAL A 41 4.19 -21.11 -4.81
N ASP A 42 3.87 -21.49 -6.04
CA ASP A 42 4.32 -20.78 -7.23
C ASP A 42 3.68 -19.39 -7.32
N THR A 43 2.38 -19.26 -7.05
CA THR A 43 1.69 -17.96 -6.96
C THR A 43 2.30 -17.09 -5.86
N ALA A 44 2.55 -17.62 -4.66
CA ALA A 44 3.19 -16.86 -3.60
C ALA A 44 4.61 -16.39 -3.94
N ARG A 45 5.37 -17.21 -4.68
CA ARG A 45 6.72 -16.87 -5.16
C ARG A 45 6.73 -15.77 -6.21
N GLU A 46 5.63 -15.56 -6.92
CA GLU A 46 5.45 -14.45 -7.85
C GLU A 46 4.98 -13.19 -7.10
N LEU A 47 3.91 -13.30 -6.31
CA LEU A 47 3.26 -12.16 -5.66
C LEU A 47 4.13 -11.49 -4.59
N ILE A 48 4.82 -12.27 -3.73
CA ILE A 48 5.58 -11.69 -2.61
C ILE A 48 6.73 -10.80 -3.10
N PRO A 49 7.59 -11.23 -4.05
CA PRO A 49 8.62 -10.37 -4.61
C PRO A 49 8.07 -9.09 -5.24
N ASP A 50 6.96 -9.17 -5.96
CA ASP A 50 6.34 -8.01 -6.61
C ASP A 50 5.84 -6.99 -5.57
N LEU A 51 5.16 -7.44 -4.52
CA LEU A 51 4.76 -6.57 -3.39
C LEU A 51 5.98 -5.92 -2.72
N VAL A 52 7.07 -6.67 -2.53
CA VAL A 52 8.33 -6.14 -1.99
C VAL A 52 8.95 -5.10 -2.93
N VAL A 53 8.91 -5.32 -4.24
CA VAL A 53 9.40 -4.37 -5.25
C VAL A 53 8.59 -3.08 -5.21
N VAL A 54 7.26 -3.16 -5.13
CA VAL A 54 6.37 -1.99 -5.03
C VAL A 54 6.72 -1.16 -3.78
N ILE A 55 6.80 -1.79 -2.60
CA ILE A 55 7.14 -1.09 -1.35
C ILE A 55 8.53 -0.45 -1.45
N ARG A 56 9.52 -1.17 -1.99
CA ARG A 56 10.88 -0.63 -2.19
C ARG A 56 10.90 0.54 -3.18
N GLY A 57 10.10 0.47 -4.25
CA GLY A 57 9.92 1.54 -5.22
C GLY A 57 9.42 2.81 -4.54
N VAL A 58 8.32 2.70 -3.78
CA VAL A 58 7.75 3.82 -3.02
C VAL A 58 8.78 4.39 -2.03
N LEU A 59 9.49 3.55 -1.28
CA LEU A 59 10.54 4.02 -0.36
C LEU A 59 11.70 4.72 -1.09
N GLY A 60 12.06 4.24 -2.29
CA GLY A 60 13.11 4.85 -3.13
C GLY A 60 12.72 6.22 -3.69
N GLU A 61 11.45 6.40 -4.03
CA GLU A 61 10.90 7.70 -4.45
C GLU A 61 10.84 8.67 -3.27
N HIS A 62 10.43 8.20 -2.10
CA HIS A 62 10.29 9.00 -0.88
C HIS A 62 11.59 9.16 -0.06
N GLY A 63 12.76 9.03 -0.69
CA GLY A 63 14.06 9.21 -0.05
C GLY A 63 14.38 10.66 0.36
N PRO A 64 15.39 10.85 1.23
CA PRO A 64 15.83 12.18 1.64
C PRO A 64 16.61 12.90 0.52
N GLN A 65 16.45 14.22 0.45
CA GLN A 65 17.30 15.14 -0.31
C GLN A 65 18.43 15.68 0.59
N PRO A 66 19.47 16.32 0.02
CA PRO A 66 20.55 16.92 0.82
C PRO A 66 20.08 17.93 1.88
N ALA A 67 18.94 18.60 1.67
CA ALA A 67 18.34 19.52 2.62
C ALA A 67 17.68 18.84 3.83
N GLY A 68 17.54 17.51 3.81
CA GLY A 68 16.85 16.74 4.87
C GLY A 68 15.36 16.50 4.60
N ASP A 69 14.80 17.08 3.53
CA ASP A 69 13.40 16.89 3.14
C ASP A 69 13.22 15.67 2.23
N CYS A 70 12.00 15.12 2.22
CA CYS A 70 11.60 14.06 1.29
C CYS A 70 11.51 14.59 -0.14
N ARG A 71 12.04 13.82 -1.10
CA ARG A 71 12.08 14.19 -2.52
C ARG A 71 10.70 14.46 -3.15
N ILE A 72 9.67 13.70 -2.75
CA ILE A 72 8.32 13.78 -3.33
C ILE A 72 7.41 14.68 -2.48
N CYS A 73 7.41 14.47 -1.15
CA CYS A 73 6.48 15.17 -0.27
C CYS A 73 6.92 16.59 0.10
N THR A 74 8.19 16.96 -0.15
CA THR A 74 8.78 18.27 0.18
C THR A 74 8.62 18.70 1.65
N VAL A 75 8.58 17.71 2.56
CA VAL A 75 8.53 17.87 4.03
C VAL A 75 9.72 17.16 4.67
N PRO A 76 10.07 17.45 5.94
CA PRO A 76 11.18 16.80 6.62
C PRO A 76 11.09 15.27 6.57
N TRP A 77 12.22 14.63 6.26
CA TRP A 77 12.31 13.16 6.21
C TRP A 77 12.54 12.58 7.63
N PRO A 78 11.91 11.45 8.00
CA PRO A 78 10.99 10.63 7.21
C PRO A 78 9.62 11.28 7.05
N CYS A 79 9.13 11.32 5.81
CA CYS A 79 7.83 11.89 5.50
C CYS A 79 6.66 10.98 5.96
N PRO A 80 5.41 11.51 5.99
CA PRO A 80 4.24 10.75 6.42
C PRO A 80 4.08 9.39 5.71
N VAL A 81 4.38 9.30 4.41
CA VAL A 81 4.32 8.04 3.65
C VAL A 81 5.28 7.00 4.21
N VAL A 82 6.56 7.36 4.39
CA VAL A 82 7.59 6.46 4.94
C VAL A 82 7.23 6.03 6.35
N THR A 83 6.76 6.95 7.20
CA THR A 83 6.35 6.62 8.57
C THR A 83 5.12 5.70 8.60
N THR A 84 4.18 5.88 7.67
CA THR A 84 2.97 5.04 7.56
C THR A 84 3.35 3.63 7.12
N ILE A 85 4.18 3.48 6.08
CA ILE A 85 4.70 2.18 5.63
C ILE A 85 5.45 1.48 6.77
N HIS A 86 6.36 2.18 7.45
CA HIS A 86 7.11 1.61 8.56
C HIS A 86 6.19 1.08 9.67
N ALA A 87 5.16 1.85 10.01
CA ALA A 87 4.25 1.48 11.07
C ALA A 87 3.33 0.30 10.67
N LEU A 88 2.81 0.29 9.43
CA LEU A 88 2.03 -0.83 8.89
C LEU A 88 2.83 -2.12 8.81
N LEU A 89 4.12 -2.06 8.46
CA LEU A 89 4.99 -3.25 8.44
C LEU A 89 5.33 -3.76 9.85
N LYS A 90 5.33 -2.88 10.86
CA LYS A 90 5.69 -3.24 12.25
C LYS A 90 4.52 -3.79 13.05
N ASP A 91 3.33 -3.23 12.85
CA ASP A 91 2.12 -3.58 13.59
C ASP A 91 0.88 -3.40 12.69
N PRO A 92 0.69 -4.33 11.73
CA PRO A 92 -0.34 -4.19 10.70
C PRO A 92 -1.75 -4.18 11.30
N GLU A 93 -2.04 -5.01 12.30
CA GLU A 93 -3.38 -5.09 12.92
C GLU A 93 -3.76 -3.77 13.61
N HIS A 94 -2.87 -3.23 14.45
CA HIS A 94 -3.15 -1.98 15.15
C HIS A 94 -3.32 -0.82 14.17
N HIS A 95 -2.44 -0.72 13.17
CA HIS A 95 -2.49 0.40 12.22
C HIS A 95 -3.65 0.30 11.23
N PHE A 96 -4.06 -0.91 10.85
CA PHE A 96 -5.26 -1.12 10.05
C PHE A 96 -6.51 -0.61 10.77
N THR A 97 -6.66 -0.88 12.07
CA THR A 97 -7.80 -0.34 12.84
C THR A 97 -7.80 1.19 12.94
N LEU A 98 -6.62 1.82 13.01
CA LEU A 98 -6.50 3.29 13.03
C LEU A 98 -6.83 3.92 11.67
N LEU A 99 -6.42 3.27 10.57
CA LEU A 99 -6.75 3.73 9.22
C LEU A 99 -8.24 3.59 8.93
N LEU A 100 -8.85 2.46 9.29
CA LEU A 100 -10.29 2.25 9.13
C LEU A 100 -11.10 3.32 9.87
N ARG A 101 -10.74 3.64 11.12
CA ARG A 101 -11.39 4.71 11.89
C ARG A 101 -11.30 6.06 11.18
N ARG A 102 -10.13 6.42 10.66
CA ARG A 102 -9.95 7.68 9.92
C ARG A 102 -10.76 7.72 8.62
N ALA A 103 -10.91 6.58 7.93
CA ALA A 103 -11.71 6.49 6.72
C ALA A 103 -13.21 6.63 7.03
N THR A 104 -13.69 6.00 8.12
CA THR A 104 -15.10 6.10 8.55
C THR A 104 -15.46 7.44 9.19
N ASP A 105 -14.49 8.16 9.76
CA ASP A 105 -14.69 9.49 10.37
C ASP A 105 -14.59 10.64 9.34
N ALA A 106 -14.18 10.34 8.09
CA ALA A 106 -14.05 11.30 7.00
C ALA A 106 -15.29 11.39 6.09
N ASP A 107 -16.28 10.51 6.31
CA ASP A 107 -17.64 10.54 5.74
C ASP A 107 -18.62 11.31 6.66
#